data_AF-A0A3E3DTY2-F1
#
_entry.id   AF-A0A3E3DTY2-F1
#
_cell.length_a   1.000
_cell.length_b   1.000
_cell.length_c   1.000
_cell.angle_alpha   90.00
_cell.angle_beta   90.00
_cell.angle_gamma   90.00
#
_symmetry.space_group_name_H-M   'P 1'
#
loop_
_entity.id
_entity.type
_entity.pdbx_description
1 polymer ?
#
loop_
_entity_poly.entity_id
_entity_poly.type
_entity_poly.pdbx_seq_one_letter_code
_entity_poly.pdbx_strand_id
1 'polypeptide(L)'
;MIIKVDDVIDSNICVHYLDCFRFQVCGSEYNVLLNKSNIDLYQYEIWKKDSNNLIFVNNVSISLDKFREYYFADERSTNYKIINELIIPTIIK
;
A
#
# COMPACT_ATOMS: atom_id res chain seq x y z
N MET A 1 -14.19 -0.19 7.36
CA MET A 1 -13.67 0.18 8.70
C MET A 1 -12.41 1.00 8.50
N ILE A 2 -12.38 2.25 8.99
CA ILE A 2 -11.27 3.20 8.74
C ILE A 2 -10.14 2.94 9.75
N ILE A 3 -8.92 2.96 9.24
CA ILE A 3 -7.71 2.77 10.02
C ILE A 3 -7.06 4.13 10.20
N LYS A 4 -7.34 4.80 11.33
CA LYS A 4 -6.52 5.94 11.74
C LYS A 4 -5.19 5.40 12.26
N VAL A 5 -4.10 5.87 11.67
CA VAL A 5 -2.74 5.73 12.18
C VAL A 5 -2.41 7.09 12.76
N ASP A 6 -2.31 7.16 14.08
CA ASP A 6 -2.03 8.42 14.78
C ASP A 6 -0.59 8.84 14.50
N ASP A 7 -0.47 9.79 13.55
CA ASP A 7 0.51 10.89 13.41
C ASP A 7 0.53 11.48 11.98
N VAL A 8 -0.49 11.18 11.15
CA VAL A 8 -0.65 11.81 9.83
C VAL A 8 -2.00 12.51 9.75
N ILE A 9 -1.93 13.84 9.70
CA ILE A 9 -3.01 14.83 9.61
C ILE A 9 -4.09 14.36 8.60
N ASP A 10 -5.34 14.35 9.06
CA ASP A 10 -6.59 14.21 8.30
C ASP A 10 -6.53 13.40 6.99
N SER A 11 -6.37 12.09 7.13
CA SER A 11 -6.30 11.18 5.99
C SER A 11 -7.38 10.10 6.04
N ASN A 12 -8.39 10.22 5.17
CA ASN A 12 -9.46 9.23 5.00
C ASN A 12 -8.93 8.00 4.25
N ILE A 13 -8.50 6.96 4.98
CA ILE A 13 -8.04 5.68 4.42
C ILE A 13 -9.25 4.78 4.11
N CYS A 14 -9.45 4.46 2.82
CA CYS A 14 -10.48 3.53 2.33
C CYS A 14 -9.83 2.23 1.81
N VAL A 15 -10.27 1.08 2.31
CA VAL A 15 -9.60 -0.24 2.15
C VAL A 15 -10.53 -1.22 1.42
N HIS A 16 -10.07 -1.90 0.37
CA HIS A 16 -10.79 -3.02 -0.26
C HIS A 16 -9.86 -4.11 -0.82
N TYR A 17 -9.68 -5.20 -0.06
CA TYR A 17 -8.89 -6.40 -0.37
C TYR A 17 -7.36 -6.20 -0.38
N LEU A 18 -6.60 -7.23 0.03
CA LEU A 18 -5.13 -7.29 -0.12
C LEU A 18 -4.67 -7.00 -1.56
N ASP A 19 -5.57 -7.17 -2.53
CA ASP A 19 -5.31 -6.97 -3.94
C ASP A 19 -5.37 -5.49 -4.37
N CYS A 20 -6.01 -4.61 -3.59
CA CYS A 20 -6.07 -3.18 -3.87
C CYS A 20 -6.34 -2.34 -2.62
N PHE A 21 -5.49 -1.38 -2.28
CA PHE A 21 -5.76 -0.49 -1.14
C PHE A 21 -5.33 0.94 -1.40
N ARG A 22 -5.92 1.87 -0.66
CA ARG A 22 -5.58 3.29 -0.74
C ARG A 22 -5.02 3.76 0.58
N PHE A 23 -4.04 4.66 0.50
CA PHE A 23 -3.50 5.35 1.66
C PHE A 23 -3.15 6.78 1.27
N GLN A 24 -3.00 7.64 2.27
CA GLN A 24 -2.53 9.00 2.06
C GLN A 24 -1.26 9.21 2.85
N VAL A 25 -0.29 9.89 2.24
CA VAL A 25 0.92 10.31 2.94
C VAL A 25 1.35 11.68 2.43
N CYS A 26 1.75 12.56 3.34
CA CYS A 26 2.10 13.96 3.03
C CYS A 26 1.03 14.68 2.18
N GLY A 27 -0.25 14.47 2.49
CA GLY A 27 -1.38 15.07 1.77
C GLY A 27 -1.67 14.48 0.38
N SER A 28 -0.82 13.58 -0.13
CA SER A 28 -1.02 12.91 -1.43
C SER A 28 -1.73 11.56 -1.24
N GLU A 29 -2.77 11.31 -2.04
CA GLU A 29 -3.50 10.03 -2.06
C GLU A 29 -2.80 9.06 -3.03
N TYR A 30 -2.62 7.82 -2.59
CA TYR A 30 -2.00 6.74 -3.35
C TYR A 30 -2.94 5.54 -3.41
N ASN A 31 -3.00 4.93 -4.59
CA ASN A 31 -3.64 3.66 -4.84
C ASN A 31 -2.54 2.61 -5.01
N VAL A 32 -2.72 1.48 -4.35
CA VAL A 32 -1.82 0.34 -4.44
C VAL A 32 -2.60 -0.81 -5.03
N LEU A 33 -2.08 -1.41 -6.08
CA LEU A 33 -2.67 -2.56 -6.75
C LEU A 33 -1.70 -3.73 -6.68
N LEU A 34 -2.16 -4.88 -6.22
CA LEU A 34 -1.37 -6.10 -6.23
C LEU A 34 -1.49 -6.78 -7.59
N ASN A 35 -0.36 -6.91 -8.26
CA ASN A 35 -0.17 -7.66 -9.47
C ASN A 35 0.41 -9.05 -9.11
N LYS A 36 -0.45 -10.08 -9.13
CA LYS A 36 -0.07 -11.49 -8.88
C LYS A 36 0.38 -12.17 -10.18
N SER A 37 1.34 -11.59 -10.88
CA SER A 37 1.89 -12.19 -12.10
C SER A 37 2.70 -13.47 -11.83
N ASN A 38 3.14 -13.68 -10.58
CA ASN A 38 3.95 -14.83 -10.18
C ASN A 38 3.46 -15.36 -8.81
N ILE A 39 3.41 -16.69 -8.65
CA ILE A 39 2.94 -17.35 -7.43
C ILE A 39 3.86 -17.11 -6.22
N ASP A 40 5.16 -16.90 -6.47
CA ASP A 40 6.18 -16.73 -5.43
C ASP A 40 6.60 -15.25 -5.23
N LEU A 41 6.04 -14.33 -6.02
CA LEU A 41 6.37 -12.91 -5.99
C LEU A 41 5.13 -12.05 -6.13
N TYR A 42 4.83 -11.32 -5.06
CA TYR A 42 3.81 -10.29 -5.06
C TYR A 42 4.41 -8.97 -5.50
N GLN A 43 3.85 -8.36 -6.54
CA GLN A 43 4.25 -7.04 -6.99
C GLN A 43 3.14 -6.04 -6.71
N TYR A 44 3.45 -4.98 -5.97
CA TYR A 44 2.54 -3.88 -5.72
C TYR A 44 2.86 -2.71 -6.64
N GLU A 45 1.89 -2.31 -7.46
CA GLU A 45 1.96 -1.10 -8.27
C GLU A 45 1.41 0.08 -7.46
N ILE A 46 2.16 1.17 -7.41
CA ILE A 46 1.83 2.35 -6.63
C ILE A 46 1.49 3.48 -7.58
N TRP A 47 0.30 4.03 -7.43
CA TRP A 47 -0.26 5.05 -8.29
C TRP A 47 -0.66 6.26 -7.45
N LYS A 48 -0.07 7.42 -7.71
CA LYS A 48 -0.44 8.68 -7.06
C LYS A 48 -1.65 9.28 -7.76
N LYS A 49 -2.64 9.71 -7.00
CA LYS A 49 -3.76 10.48 -7.51
C LYS A 49 -3.32 11.93 -7.71
N ASP A 50 -3.56 12.44 -8.91
CA ASP A 50 -3.34 13.83 -9.27
C ASP A 50 -4.59 14.38 -9.97
N SER A 51 -5.40 15.12 -9.21
CA SER A 51 -6.71 15.60 -9.64
C SER A 51 -7.61 14.44 -10.14
N ASN A 52 -7.93 14.40 -11.44
CA ASN A 52 -8.74 13.34 -12.06
C ASN A 52 -7.90 12.21 -12.68
N ASN A 53 -6.56 12.27 -12.53
CA ASN A 53 -5.63 11.32 -13.13
C ASN A 53 -4.98 10.42 -12.07
N LEU A 54 -4.52 9.26 -12.51
CA LEU A 54 -3.61 8.38 -11.76
C LEU A 54 -2.25 8.38 -12.45
N ILE A 55 -1.23 8.74 -11.71
CA ILE A 55 0.16 8.77 -12.17
C ILE A 55 0.87 7.58 -11.56
N PHE A 56 1.44 6.73 -12.41
CA PHE A 56 2.29 5.63 -11.95
C PHE A 56 3.51 6.19 -11.23
N VAL A 57 3.80 5.70 -10.02
CA VAL A 57 4.92 6.15 -9.21
C VAL A 57 6.03 5.12 -9.21
N ASN A 58 5.71 3.89 -8.80
CA ASN A 58 6.70 2.84 -8.64
C ASN A 58 6.05 1.45 -8.50
N ASN A 59 6.88 0.42 -8.59
CA ASN A 59 6.55 -0.95 -8.23
C ASN A 59 7.38 -1.38 -7.03
N VAL A 60 6.76 -2.11 -6.11
CA VAL A 60 7.47 -2.76 -5.00
C VAL A 60 7.17 -4.24 -5.03
N SER A 61 8.22 -5.05 -5.11
CA SER A 61 8.09 -6.50 -5.13
C SER A 61 8.44 -7.09 -3.77
N ILE A 62 7.68 -8.10 -3.35
CA ILE A 62 7.89 -8.85 -2.13
C ILE A 62 7.74 -10.34 -2.43
N SER A 63 8.71 -11.15 -2.02
CA SER A 63 8.61 -12.61 -2.14
C SER A 63 7.49 -13.15 -1.25
N LEU A 64 6.93 -14.30 -1.62
CA LEU A 64 5.92 -14.99 -0.80
C LEU A 64 6.42 -15.26 0.63
N ASP A 65 7.68 -15.65 0.79
CA ASP A 65 8.26 -15.89 2.12
C ASP A 65 8.32 -14.62 2.97
N LYS A 66 8.76 -13.51 2.38
CA LYS A 66 8.78 -12.22 3.09
C LYS A 66 7.37 -11.70 3.33
N PHE A 67 6.42 -11.96 2.43
CA PHE A 67 5.02 -11.61 2.62
C PHE A 67 4.41 -12.37 3.81
N ARG A 68 4.77 -13.64 4.02
CA ARG A 68 4.34 -14.41 5.20
C ARG A 68 4.80 -13.79 6.52
N GLU A 69 5.96 -13.13 6.54
CA GLU A 69 6.43 -12.39 7.73
C GLU A 69 5.56 -11.16 8.04
N TYR A 70 4.87 -10.61 7.03
CA TYR A 70 3.92 -9.51 7.18
C TYR A 70 2.46 -9.96 7.22
N TYR A 71 2.19 -11.25 7.02
CA TYR A 71 0.83 -11.75 6.95
C TYR A 71 0.27 -11.92 8.36
N PHE A 72 -0.67 -11.03 8.71
CA PHE A 72 -1.46 -11.13 9.93
C PHE A 72 -2.84 -11.68 9.62
N ALA A 73 -3.51 -12.20 10.65
CA ALA A 73 -4.91 -12.62 10.55
C ALA A 73 -5.84 -11.45 10.17
N ASP A 74 -5.39 -10.20 10.35
CA ASP A 74 -6.10 -9.00 9.93
C ASP A 74 -5.39 -8.30 8.74
N GLU A 75 -6.17 -8.03 7.70
CA GLU A 75 -5.70 -7.36 6.47
C GLU A 75 -5.19 -5.94 6.75
N ARG A 76 -5.78 -5.28 7.75
CA ARG A 76 -5.39 -3.95 8.23
C ARG A 76 -3.92 -3.90 8.61
N SER A 77 -3.48 -4.79 9.49
CA SER A 77 -2.10 -4.85 9.99
C SER A 77 -1.15 -5.29 8.90
N THR A 78 -1.56 -6.22 8.05
CA THR A 78 -0.78 -6.65 6.88
C THR A 78 -0.51 -5.46 5.94
N ASN A 79 -1.56 -4.74 5.54
CA ASN A 79 -1.43 -3.56 4.68
C ASN A 79 -0.61 -2.46 5.36
N TYR A 80 -0.83 -2.22 6.65
CA TYR A 80 -0.08 -1.22 7.42
C TYR A 80 1.43 -1.50 7.42
N LYS A 81 1.83 -2.76 7.65
CA LYS A 81 3.24 -3.18 7.62
C LYS A 81 3.85 -2.99 6.23
N ILE A 82 3.15 -3.42 5.19
CA ILE A 82 3.59 -3.24 3.79
C ILE A 82 3.74 -1.76 3.44
N ILE A 83 2.77 -0.91 3.83
CA ILE A 83 2.81 0.53 3.57
C ILE A 83 4.06 1.15 4.22
N ASN A 84 4.25 0.93 5.52
CA ASN A 84 5.32 1.62 6.26
C ASN A 84 6.72 1.10 5.93
N GLU A 85 6.90 -0.21 5.79
CA GLU A 85 8.23 -0.79 5.64
C GLU A 85 8.67 -0.92 4.18
N LEU A 86 7.72 -1.01 3.24
CA LEU A 86 8.04 -1.26 1.84
C LEU A 86 7.66 -0.09 0.95
N ILE A 87 6.43 0.45 1.07
CA ILE A 87 5.94 1.43 0.09
C ILE A 87 6.45 2.84 0.39
N ILE A 88 6.21 3.36 1.61
CA ILE A 88 6.60 4.72 2.00
C ILE A 88 8.08 5.02 1.70
N PRO A 89 9.04 4.15 2.05
CA PRO A 89 10.45 4.38 1.75
C PRO A 89 10.77 4.53 0.26
N THR A 90 9.89 4.04 -0.63
CA THR A 90 10.07 4.18 -2.09
C THR A 90 9.48 5.45 -2.67
N ILE A 91 8.59 6.14 -1.95
CA ILE A 91 7.86 7.32 -2.44
C ILE A 91 8.21 8.61 -1.69
N ILE A 92 8.68 8.52 -0.44
CA ILE A 92 9.21 9.64 0.32
C ILE A 92 10.73 9.46 0.38
N LYS A 93 11.46 10.41 -0.21
CA LYS A 93 12.92 10.48 -0.15
C LYS A 93 13.36 11.50 0.89
#